data_AF-A0A410MDT5-F1
#
_entry.id   AF-A0A410MDT5-F1
#
_cell.length_a   1.000
_cell.length_b   1.000
_cell.length_c   1.000
_cell.angle_alpha   90.00
_cell.angle_beta   90.00
_cell.angle_gamma   90.00
#
_symmetry.space_group_name_H-M   'P 1'
#
loop_
_entity.id
_entity.type
_entity.pdbx_description
1 polymer ?
#
loop_
_entity_poly.entity_id
_entity_poly.type
_entity_poly.pdbx_seq_one_letter_code
_entity_poly.pdbx_strand_id
1 'polypeptide(L)'
;MINYAELNTENICTGVKSVMREINASNLVEIPRMDEDYLWKKYDPETETWSEEKFLPDRPAIQLKEFDQLKADKEKLETDVLGVLQMNAMHLKTMAEQGQQLKDSKALNSDLLLKLARNGIN
;
A
#
# COMPACT_ATOMS: atom_id res chain seq x y z
N MET A 1 -29.97 -12.16 -18.01
CA MET A 1 -28.67 -11.52 -17.72
C MET A 1 -28.65 -10.22 -18.49
N ILE A 2 -28.30 -9.12 -17.83
CA ILE A 2 -28.23 -7.78 -18.42
C ILE A 2 -26.75 -7.44 -18.58
N ASN A 3 -26.36 -6.95 -19.75
CA ASN A 3 -24.96 -6.60 -20.02
C ASN A 3 -24.80 -5.09 -19.99
N TYR A 4 -23.71 -4.61 -19.40
CA TYR A 4 -23.39 -3.20 -19.31
C TYR A 4 -21.99 -2.93 -19.82
N ALA A 5 -21.83 -1.81 -20.51
CA ALA A 5 -20.56 -1.13 -20.70
C ALA A 5 -20.34 -0.16 -19.54
N GLU A 6 -19.13 -0.17 -18.98
CA GLU A 6 -18.69 0.73 -17.93
C GLU A 6 -17.91 1.89 -18.54
N LEU A 7 -18.38 3.10 -18.31
CA LEU A 7 -17.83 4.32 -18.87
C LEU A 7 -16.93 5.05 -17.86
N ASN A 8 -15.85 5.66 -18.36
CA ASN A 8 -15.07 6.63 -17.60
C ASN A 8 -15.70 8.05 -17.68
N THR A 9 -15.01 9.04 -17.12
CA THR A 9 -15.46 10.46 -17.10
C THR A 9 -15.56 11.11 -18.48
N GLU A 10 -15.01 10.48 -19.53
CA GLU A 10 -15.03 10.96 -20.91
C GLU A 10 -16.03 10.17 -21.78
N ASN A 11 -16.90 9.37 -21.15
CA ASN A 11 -17.82 8.43 -21.78
C ASN A 11 -17.13 7.34 -22.61
N ILE A 12 -15.87 7.01 -22.34
CA ILE A 12 -15.15 5.91 -23.00
C ILE A 12 -15.39 4.62 -22.21
N CYS A 13 -15.77 3.55 -22.90
CA CYS A 13 -15.95 2.24 -22.31
C CYS A 13 -14.60 1.65 -21.86
N THR A 14 -14.45 1.39 -20.57
CA THR A 14 -13.27 0.79 -19.95
C THR A 14 -13.48 -0.67 -19.55
N GLY A 15 -14.72 -1.15 -19.59
CA GLY A 15 -15.06 -2.52 -19.21
C GLY A 15 -16.46 -2.94 -19.68
N VAL A 16 -16.67 -4.25 -19.79
CA VAL A 16 -18.00 -4.84 -20.01
C VAL A 16 -18.30 -5.85 -18.92
N LYS A 17 -19.54 -5.85 -18.40
CA LYS A 17 -19.96 -6.74 -17.31
C LYS A 17 -21.36 -7.29 -17.56
N SER A 18 -21.63 -8.49 -17.06
CA SER A 18 -22.95 -9.13 -17.14
C SER A 18 -23.47 -9.36 -15.72
N VAL A 19 -24.71 -8.98 -15.46
CA VAL A 19 -25.32 -9.00 -14.12
C VAL A 19 -26.71 -9.64 -14.15
N MET A 20 -27.16 -10.11 -12.98
CA MET A 20 -28.48 -10.76 -12.85
C MET A 20 -29.63 -9.77 -12.64
N ARG A 21 -29.34 -8.56 -12.18
CA ARG A 21 -30.32 -7.51 -11.88
C ARG A 21 -29.85 -6.18 -12.44
N GLU A 22 -30.80 -5.32 -12.75
CA GLU A 22 -30.55 -3.97 -13.26
C GLU A 22 -29.73 -3.16 -12.25
N ILE A 23 -28.77 -2.39 -12.75
CA ILE A 23 -27.96 -1.47 -11.95
C ILE A 23 -28.24 -0.07 -12.45
N ASN A 24 -28.77 0.78 -11.57
CA ASN A 24 -28.93 2.20 -11.85
C ASN A 24 -27.66 2.94 -11.41
N ALA A 25 -26.74 3.15 -12.36
CA ALA A 25 -25.53 3.92 -12.16
C ALA A 25 -25.26 4.77 -13.41
N SER A 26 -24.88 6.03 -13.22
CA SER A 26 -24.67 6.99 -14.31
C SER A 26 -23.51 6.64 -15.24
N ASN A 27 -22.60 5.76 -14.82
CA ASN A 27 -21.46 5.30 -15.58
C ASN A 27 -21.69 3.94 -16.26
N LEU A 28 -22.92 3.42 -16.27
CA LEU A 28 -23.26 2.16 -16.92
C LEU A 28 -24.26 2.39 -18.04
N VAL A 29 -23.94 1.85 -19.22
CA VAL A 29 -24.83 1.85 -20.38
C VAL A 29 -25.15 0.41 -20.72
N GLU A 30 -26.44 0.08 -20.82
CA GLU A 30 -26.86 -1.27 -21.20
C GLU A 30 -26.44 -1.56 -22.64
N ILE A 31 -25.85 -2.73 -22.86
CA ILE A 31 -25.41 -3.19 -24.17
C ILE A 31 -26.12 -4.50 -24.53
N PRO A 32 -26.42 -4.73 -25.82
CA PRO A 32 -27.22 -5.88 -26.24
C PRO A 32 -26.54 -7.22 -25.96
N ARG A 33 -25.21 -7.24 -25.94
CA ARG A 33 -24.40 -8.44 -25.71
C ARG A 33 -23.12 -8.09 -24.96
N MET A 34 -22.61 -9.05 -24.19
CA MET A 34 -21.28 -8.97 -23.61
C MET A 34 -20.25 -9.09 -24.73
N ASP A 35 -19.80 -7.95 -25.23
CA ASP A 35 -18.90 -7.85 -26.38
C ASP A 35 -17.76 -6.87 -26.06
N GLU A 36 -16.54 -7.38 -26.11
CA GLU A 36 -15.35 -6.57 -25.84
C GLU A 36 -15.09 -5.54 -26.95
N ASP A 37 -15.81 -5.60 -28.06
CA ASP A 37 -15.63 -4.65 -29.15
C ASP A 37 -16.13 -3.23 -28.80
N TYR A 38 -16.91 -3.11 -27.72
CA TYR A 38 -17.24 -1.84 -27.08
C TYR A 38 -16.07 -1.22 -26.33
N LEU A 39 -15.04 -1.99 -25.93
CA LEU A 39 -13.89 -1.47 -25.20
C LEU A 39 -13.23 -0.36 -25.99
N TRP A 40 -12.96 0.74 -25.30
CA TRP A 40 -12.34 1.96 -25.81
C TRP A 40 -13.18 2.73 -26.82
N LYS A 41 -14.44 2.35 -27.07
CA LYS A 41 -15.36 3.21 -27.82
C LYS A 41 -15.95 4.27 -26.90
N LYS A 42 -16.18 5.45 -27.44
CA LYS A 42 -16.86 6.54 -26.76
C LYS A 42 -18.36 6.42 -27.00
N TYR A 43 -19.14 6.54 -25.93
CA TYR A 43 -20.58 6.62 -25.97
C TYR A 43 -21.01 8.09 -26.00
N ASP A 44 -21.91 8.42 -26.92
CA ASP A 44 -22.57 9.71 -26.96
C ASP A 44 -23.99 9.57 -26.36
N PRO A 45 -24.24 10.11 -25.16
CA PRO A 45 -25.55 10.02 -24.53
C PRO A 45 -26.62 10.88 -25.21
N GLU A 46 -26.27 11.86 -26.05
CA GLU A 46 -27.25 12.69 -26.76
C GLU A 46 -27.83 11.97 -27.98
N THR A 47 -27.01 11.18 -28.66
CA THR A 47 -27.40 10.42 -29.85
C THR A 47 -27.64 8.93 -29.57
N GLU A 48 -27.31 8.46 -28.37
CA GLU A 48 -27.31 7.05 -27.96
C GLU A 48 -26.46 6.16 -28.87
N THR A 49 -25.36 6.71 -29.40
CA THR A 49 -24.47 6.01 -30.34
C THR A 49 -23.07 5.79 -29.80
N TRP A 50 -22.39 4.79 -30.37
CA TRP A 50 -20.99 4.50 -30.10
C TRP A 50 -20.12 5.04 -31.22
N SER A 51 -18.94 5.54 -30.87
CA SER A 51 -17.94 5.96 -31.86
C SER A 51 -17.50 4.79 -32.75
N GLU A 52 -17.16 5.12 -34.00
CA GLU A 52 -16.56 4.15 -34.92
C GLU A 52 -15.11 3.84 -34.55
N GLU A 53 -14.36 4.87 -34.12
CA GLU A 53 -12.98 4.74 -33.68
C GLU A 53 -12.87 4.28 -32.21
N LYS A 54 -11.72 3.69 -31.87
CA LYS A 54 -11.36 3.33 -30.49
C LYS A 54 -10.39 4.38 -29.93
N PHE A 55 -10.77 4.96 -28.81
CA PHE A 55 -9.96 5.86 -27.98
C PHE A 55 -9.11 5.01 -27.04
N LEU A 56 -8.08 4.37 -27.59
CA LEU A 56 -7.13 3.64 -26.77
C LEU A 56 -6.52 4.60 -25.75
N PRO A 57 -6.33 4.16 -24.50
CA PRO A 57 -5.60 4.97 -23.55
C PRO A 57 -4.20 5.17 -24.09
N ASP A 58 -3.65 6.36 -23.86
CA ASP A 58 -2.27 6.64 -24.19
C ASP A 58 -1.40 5.76 -23.28
N ARG A 59 -1.04 4.57 -23.77
CA ARG A 59 -0.28 3.55 -23.02
C ARG A 59 1.00 4.13 -22.38
N PRO A 60 1.73 5.08 -23.00
CA PRO A 60 2.86 5.74 -22.36
C PRO A 60 2.47 6.50 -21.08
N ALA A 61 1.31 7.16 -21.07
CA ALA A 61 0.86 7.98 -19.93
C ALA A 61 0.43 7.13 -18.73
N ILE A 62 -0.21 5.97 -18.96
CA ILE A 62 -0.58 5.03 -17.90
C ILE A 62 0.67 4.43 -17.26
N GLN A 63 1.62 3.93 -18.07
CA GLN A 63 2.85 3.34 -17.56
C GLN A 63 3.71 4.34 -16.79
N LEU A 64 3.72 5.61 -17.22
CA LEU A 64 4.47 6.66 -16.53
C LEU A 64 3.88 6.93 -15.13
N LYS A 65 2.55 7.00 -15.02
CA LYS A 65 1.88 7.23 -13.72
C LYS A 65 2.07 6.07 -12.74
N GLU A 66 1.99 4.84 -13.22
CA GLU A 66 2.28 3.65 -12.41
C GLU A 66 3.75 3.60 -11.97
N PHE A 67 4.68 3.99 -12.85
CA PHE A 67 6.10 4.07 -12.53
C PHE A 67 6.40 5.15 -11.48
N ASP A 68 5.81 6.33 -11.60
CA ASP A 68 5.98 7.41 -10.62
C ASP A 68 5.44 7.01 -9.24
N GLN A 69 4.28 6.34 -9.20
CA GLN A 69 3.74 5.80 -7.95
C GLN A 69 4.67 4.73 -7.35
N LEU A 70 5.16 3.80 -8.17
CA LEU A 70 6.08 2.75 -7.73
C LEU A 70 7.39 3.32 -7.17
N LYS A 71 7.88 4.42 -7.76
CA LYS A 71 9.06 5.13 -7.27
C LYS A 71 8.79 5.78 -5.92
N ALA A 72 7.65 6.47 -5.76
CA ALA A 72 7.26 7.06 -4.48
C ALA A 72 7.10 6.00 -3.37
N ASP A 73 6.48 4.87 -3.70
CA ASP A 73 6.31 3.76 -2.77
C ASP A 73 7.65 3.16 -2.35
N LYS A 74 8.59 3.02 -3.30
CA LYS A 74 9.96 2.56 -3.02
C LYS A 74 10.70 3.52 -2.09
N GLU A 75 10.68 4.82 -2.37
CA GLU A 75 11.35 5.83 -1.53
C GLU A 75 10.78 5.84 -0.10
N LYS A 76 9.45 5.69 0.03
CA LYS A 76 8.79 5.55 1.33
C LYS A 76 9.24 4.28 2.05
N LEU A 77 9.26 3.15 1.36
CA LEU A 77 9.64 1.87 1.96
C LEU A 77 11.10 1.87 2.42
N GLU A 78 12.02 2.45 1.64
CA GLU A 78 13.42 2.62 2.02
C GLU A 78 13.56 3.48 3.28
N THR A 79 12.77 4.56 3.38
CA THR A 79 12.73 5.43 4.57
C THR A 79 12.21 4.68 5.81
N ASP A 80 11.11 3.94 5.66
CA ASP A 80 10.51 3.15 6.74
C ASP A 80 11.50 2.08 7.26
N VAL A 81 12.20 1.38 6.34
CA VAL A 81 13.22 0.38 6.69
C VAL A 81 14.39 1.01 7.45
N LEU A 82 14.89 2.16 7.01
CA LEU A 82 15.96 2.87 7.72
C LEU A 82 15.52 3.26 9.13
N GLY A 83 14.28 3.74 9.30
CA GLY A 83 13.72 4.05 10.62
C GLY A 83 13.67 2.83 11.54
N VAL A 84 13.21 1.68 11.05
CA VAL A 84 13.18 0.42 11.82
C VAL A 84 14.57 -0.02 12.23
N LEU A 85 15.55 0.04 11.33
CA LEU A 85 16.93 -0.33 11.64
C LEU A 85 17.53 0.58 12.72
N GLN A 86 17.27 1.89 12.67
CA GLN A 86 17.73 2.83 13.69
C GLN A 86 17.09 2.58 15.05
N MET A 87 15.77 2.33 15.09
CA MET A 87 15.08 1.99 16.33
C MET A 87 15.63 0.70 16.95
N ASN A 88 15.85 -0.33 16.13
CA ASN A 88 16.42 -1.60 16.59
C ASN A 88 17.84 -1.40 17.12
N ALA A 89 18.68 -0.64 16.42
CA ALA A 89 20.04 -0.35 16.87
C ALA A 89 20.05 0.41 18.21
N MET A 90 19.15 1.38 18.38
CA MET A 90 19.01 2.11 19.64
C MET A 90 18.52 1.20 20.76
N HIS A 91 17.52 0.36 20.50
CA HIS A 91 16.98 -0.57 21.48
C HIS A 91 18.04 -1.57 21.96
N LEU A 92 18.81 -2.15 21.04
CA LEU A 92 19.92 -3.06 21.35
C LEU A 92 20.99 -2.38 22.19
N LYS A 93 21.34 -1.13 21.87
CA LYS A 93 22.31 -0.35 22.65
C LYS A 93 21.81 -0.14 24.08
N THR A 94 20.56 0.27 24.26
CA THR A 94 19.94 0.46 25.58
C THR A 94 19.93 -0.86 26.37
N MET A 95 19.58 -1.98 25.74
CA MET A 95 19.59 -3.29 26.40
C MET A 95 21.01 -3.70 26.85
N ALA A 96 22.03 -3.43 26.02
CA ALA A 96 23.41 -3.71 26.37
C ALA A 96 23.89 -2.86 27.56
N GLU A 97 23.56 -1.57 27.58
CA GLU A 97 23.88 -0.66 28.68
C GLU A 97 23.21 -1.08 29.99
N GLN A 98 21.92 -1.43 29.95
CA GLN A 98 21.20 -1.96 31.13
C GLN A 98 21.82 -3.26 31.63
N GLY A 99 22.18 -4.17 30.71
CA GLY A 99 22.86 -5.42 31.06
C GLY A 99 24.21 -5.21 31.75
N GLN A 100 24.98 -4.21 31.32
CA GLN A 100 26.25 -3.87 31.95
C GLN A 100 26.04 -3.26 33.35
N GLN A 101 25.11 -2.31 33.49
CA GLN A 101 24.78 -1.70 34.78
C GLN A 101 24.34 -2.74 35.83
N LEU A 102 23.57 -3.75 35.41
CA LEU A 102 23.17 -4.86 36.30
C LEU A 102 24.36 -5.71 36.76
N LYS A 103 25.35 -5.96 35.88
CA LYS A 103 26.57 -6.69 36.25
C LYS A 103 27.39 -5.89 37.27
N ASP A 104 27.56 -4.59 37.01
CA ASP A 104 28.33 -3.70 37.87
C ASP A 104 27.68 -3.56 39.25
N SER A 105 26.34 -3.42 39.30
CA SER A 105 25.58 -3.38 40.55
C SER A 105 25.71 -4.67 41.36
N LYS A 106 25.66 -5.85 40.70
CA LYS A 106 25.87 -7.15 41.36
C LYS A 106 27.28 -7.29 41.92
N ALA A 107 28.30 -6.87 41.17
CA ALA A 107 29.69 -6.90 41.62
C ALA A 107 29.88 -6.01 42.86
N LEU A 108 29.35 -4.79 42.84
CA LEU A 108 29.40 -3.87 43.98
C LEU A 108 28.72 -4.45 45.22
N ASN A 109 27.53 -5.06 45.06
CA ASN A 109 26.80 -5.66 46.18
C ASN A 109 27.55 -6.86 46.79
N SER A 110 28.14 -7.72 45.94
CA SER A 110 28.98 -8.83 46.40
C SER A 110 30.18 -8.34 47.23
N ASP A 111 30.86 -7.29 46.76
CA ASP A 111 31.99 -6.68 47.47
C ASP A 111 31.59 -6.08 48.82
N LEU A 112 30.42 -5.43 48.89
CA LEU A 112 29.86 -4.90 50.15
C LEU A 112 29.59 -6.01 51.16
N LEU A 113 28.97 -7.11 50.73
CA LEU A 113 28.71 -8.27 51.59
C LEU A 113 30.00 -8.89 52.13
N LEU A 114 31.03 -9.03 51.28
CA LEU A 114 32.35 -9.51 51.68
C LEU A 114 33.01 -8.61 52.74
N LYS A 115 32.89 -7.28 52.59
CA LYS A 115 33.42 -6.32 53.58
C LYS A 115 32.67 -6.39 54.91
N LEU A 116 31.34 -6.50 54.87
CA LEU A 116 30.52 -6.64 56.08
C LEU A 116 30.84 -7.93 56.84
N ALA A 117 30.97 -9.05 56.12
CA ALA A 117 31.33 -10.35 56.72
C ALA A 117 32.70 -10.32 57.41
N ARG A 118 33.67 -9.56 56.88
CA ARG A 118 34.99 -9.38 57.51
C ARG A 118 34.95 -8.52 58.78
N ASN A 119 34.05 -7.53 58.83
CA ASN A 119 33.96 -6.57 59.94
C ASN A 119 33.01 -7.02 61.07
N GLY A 120 32.11 -7.98 60.81
CA GLY A 120 31.13 -8.51 61.78
C GLY A 120 31.61 -9.71 62.61
N ILE A 121 32.87 -10.13 62.45
CA ILE A 121 33.51 -11.15 63.31
C ILE A 121 34.30 -10.41 64.39
N ASN A 122 33.62 -10.06 65.49
CA ASN A 122 34.20 -9.72 66.80
C ASN A 122 33.19 -10.10 67.87
#